data_AF-A0A949XKF7-F1
#
_entry.id   AF-A0A949XKF7-F1
#
_cell.length_a   1.000
_cell.length_b   1.000
_cell.length_c   1.000
_cell.angle_alpha   90.00
_cell.angle_beta   90.00
_cell.angle_gamma   90.00
#
_symmetry.space_group_name_H-M   'P 1'
#
loop_
_entity.id
_entity.type
_entity.pdbx_description
1 polymer ?
#
loop_
_entity_poly.entity_id
_entity_poly.type
_entity_poly.pdbx_seq_one_letter_code
_entity_poly.pdbx_strand_id
1 'polypeptide(L)'
;GEEGERTLFYAGDAVIELYRTEATNYRNNLLSGVPSLWVVMQPAASNPPYELLAVTADPTEGEASTDAGNNLVEAVPMPAKIAAIVERFVASHHVELPFVKRRRDQKSPSSERGRENSRD
;
A
#
# COMPACT_ATOMS: atom_id res chain seq x y z
N GLY A 1 -38.96 -13.56 -11.50
CA GLY A 1 -37.62 -14.04 -11.12
C GLY A 1 -37.58 -13.97 -9.62
N GLU A 2 -37.25 -15.07 -8.95
CA GLU A 2 -37.23 -15.14 -7.50
C GLU A 2 -36.12 -14.22 -6.96
N GLU A 3 -36.53 -13.08 -6.39
CA GLU A 3 -35.68 -12.29 -5.51
C GLU A 3 -35.53 -13.09 -4.21
N GLY A 4 -34.45 -13.85 -4.11
CA GLY A 4 -34.08 -14.53 -2.87
C GLY A 4 -34.00 -13.53 -1.73
N GLU A 5 -34.64 -13.86 -0.62
CA GLU A 5 -34.65 -13.09 0.62
C GLU A 5 -33.20 -12.76 1.05
N ARG A 6 -32.82 -11.48 0.95
CA ARG A 6 -31.50 -10.99 1.40
C ARG A 6 -31.65 -10.41 2.79
N THR A 7 -30.92 -10.97 3.75
CA THR A 7 -30.83 -10.42 5.09
C THR A 7 -29.51 -9.67 5.26
N LEU A 8 -29.58 -8.44 5.75
CA LEU A 8 -28.40 -7.61 6.06
C LEU A 8 -28.05 -7.74 7.55
N PHE A 9 -26.79 -8.01 7.85
CA PHE A 9 -26.28 -8.13 9.21
C PHE A 9 -25.18 -7.09 9.47
N TYR A 10 -25.07 -6.65 10.72
CA TYR A 10 -23.92 -5.88 11.19
C TYR A 10 -22.84 -6.85 11.68
N ALA A 11 -21.68 -6.85 11.02
CA ALA A 11 -20.60 -7.81 11.31
C ALA A 11 -19.66 -7.39 12.45
N GLY A 12 -19.80 -6.17 12.98
CA GLY A 12 -18.92 -5.61 14.01
C GLY A 12 -18.17 -4.36 13.57
N ASP A 13 -17.40 -3.78 14.49
CA ASP A 13 -16.44 -2.72 14.22
C ASP A 13 -15.04 -3.29 13.93
N ALA A 14 -14.26 -2.57 13.14
CA ALA A 14 -12.87 -2.88 12.90
C ALA A 14 -12.00 -1.62 12.96
N VAL A 15 -10.79 -1.81 13.46
CA VAL A 15 -9.74 -0.80 13.47
C VAL A 15 -8.77 -1.13 12.34
N ILE A 16 -8.54 -0.17 11.44
CA ILE A 16 -7.54 -0.29 10.38
C ILE A 16 -6.24 0.28 10.93
N GLU A 17 -5.25 -0.58 11.13
CA GLU A 17 -3.91 -0.21 11.55
C GLU A 17 -3.02 0.06 10.34
N LEU A 18 -2.19 1.10 10.42
CA LEU A 18 -1.29 1.47 9.33
C LEU A 18 0.16 1.42 9.82
N TYR A 19 0.97 0.62 9.14
CA TYR A 19 2.37 0.38 9.46
C TYR A 19 3.30 1.08 8.47
N ARG A 20 4.37 1.72 8.97
CA ARG A 20 5.30 2.46 8.10
C ARG A 20 6.04 1.56 7.11
N THR A 21 6.27 0.31 7.48
CA THR A 21 6.90 -0.73 6.64
C THR A 21 6.07 -1.06 5.40
N GLU A 22 4.76 -0.85 5.47
CA GLU A 22 3.78 -1.18 4.43
C GLU A 22 3.32 0.04 3.63
N ALA A 23 3.88 1.23 3.90
CA ALA A 23 3.48 2.48 3.24
C ALA A 23 3.56 2.41 1.70
N THR A 24 4.47 1.60 1.15
CA THR A 24 4.56 1.32 -0.29
C THR A 24 3.34 0.55 -0.81
N ASN A 25 2.85 -0.44 -0.06
CA ASN A 25 1.70 -1.24 -0.43
C ASN A 25 0.43 -0.39 -0.43
N TYR A 26 0.24 0.44 0.60
CA TYR A 26 -0.87 1.40 0.65
C TYR A 26 -0.83 2.39 -0.51
N ARG A 27 0.36 2.90 -0.88
CA ARG A 27 0.53 3.78 -2.05
C ARG A 27 0.11 3.08 -3.34
N ASN A 28 0.53 1.84 -3.54
CA ASN A 28 0.18 1.07 -4.73
C ASN A 28 -1.33 0.78 -4.79
N ASN A 29 -1.94 0.46 -3.65
CA ASN A 29 -3.39 0.30 -3.53
C ASN A 29 -4.14 1.58 -3.94
N LEU A 30 -3.71 2.75 -3.45
CA LEU A 30 -4.27 4.05 -3.83
C LEU A 30 -4.13 4.37 -5.33
N LEU A 31 -3.04 3.92 -5.96
CA LEU A 31 -2.77 4.14 -7.40
C LEU A 31 -3.43 3.10 -8.32
N SER A 32 -4.08 2.07 -7.77
CA SER A 32 -4.70 0.98 -8.55
C SER A 32 -5.92 1.42 -9.38
N GLY A 33 -6.46 2.61 -9.12
CA GLY A 33 -7.66 3.15 -9.75
C GLY A 33 -8.96 2.78 -9.02
N VAL A 34 -8.97 1.67 -8.29
CA VAL A 34 -10.06 1.27 -7.39
C VAL A 34 -9.45 0.87 -6.04
N PRO A 35 -9.02 1.84 -5.22
CA PRO A 35 -8.46 1.53 -3.91
C PRO A 35 -9.46 0.70 -3.12
N SER A 36 -8.98 -0.37 -2.50
CA SER A 36 -9.83 -1.35 -1.84
C SER A 36 -9.38 -1.63 -0.41
N LEU A 37 -10.31 -2.11 0.41
CA LEU A 37 -10.06 -2.66 1.73
C LEU A 37 -10.37 -4.15 1.68
N TRP A 38 -9.52 -4.96 2.29
CA TRP A 38 -9.76 -6.38 2.44
C TRP A 38 -10.47 -6.61 3.76
N VAL A 39 -11.74 -7.02 3.67
CA VAL A 39 -12.57 -7.39 4.81
C VAL A 39 -12.44 -8.90 4.98
N VAL A 40 -11.88 -9.32 6.11
CA VAL A 40 -11.68 -10.73 6.45
C VAL A 40 -12.72 -11.12 7.48
N MET A 41 -13.53 -12.11 7.16
CA MET A 41 -14.54 -12.68 8.04
C MET A 41 -14.29 -14.18 8.22
N GLN A 42 -14.50 -14.68 9.43
CA GLN A 42 -14.41 -16.11 9.70
C GLN A 42 -15.81 -16.69 9.96
N PRO A 43 -16.09 -17.93 9.51
CA PRO A 43 -17.32 -18.61 9.88
C PRO A 43 -17.41 -18.79 11.40
N ALA A 44 -18.59 -18.52 11.95
CA ALA A 44 -18.86 -18.65 13.37
C ALA A 44 -20.15 -19.46 13.61
N ALA A 45 -20.22 -20.18 14.72
CA ALA A 45 -21.42 -20.88 15.16
C ALA A 45 -22.39 -19.93 15.90
N SER A 46 -22.55 -18.71 15.38
CA SER A 46 -23.36 -17.63 15.93
C SER A 46 -24.35 -17.11 14.87
N ASN A 47 -25.20 -16.16 15.24
CA ASN A 47 -26.07 -15.45 14.30
C ASN A 47 -25.76 -13.94 14.42
N PRO A 48 -25.11 -13.31 13.42
CA PRO A 48 -24.82 -13.81 12.06
C PRO A 48 -23.78 -14.96 12.01
N PRO A 49 -23.77 -15.79 10.95
CA PRO A 49 -22.88 -16.95 10.82
C PRO A 49 -21.42 -16.60 10.49
N TYR A 50 -21.07 -15.31 10.53
CA TYR A 50 -19.74 -14.79 10.27
C TYR A 50 -19.40 -13.71 11.28
N GLU A 51 -18.14 -13.70 11.69
CA GLU A 51 -17.58 -12.67 12.57
C GLU A 51 -16.45 -11.94 11.83
N LEU A 52 -16.43 -10.61 11.98
CA LEU A 52 -15.38 -9.77 11.40
C LEU A 52 -14.06 -10.04 12.13
N LEU A 53 -13.06 -10.50 11.38
CA LEU A 53 -11.74 -10.83 11.91
C LEU A 53 -10.79 -9.64 11.80
N ALA A 54 -10.69 -9.05 10.61
CA ALA A 54 -9.79 -7.94 10.34
C ALA A 54 -10.24 -7.12 9.12
N VAL A 55 -9.78 -5.88 9.04
CA VAL A 55 -9.87 -5.04 7.84
C VAL A 55 -8.52 -4.41 7.59
N THR A 56 -7.95 -4.64 6.40
CA THR A 56 -6.64 -4.09 6.01
C THR A 56 -6.70 -3.28 4.71
N ALA A 57 -5.82 -2.29 4.63
CA ALA A 57 -5.56 -1.51 3.41
C ALA A 57 -4.34 -2.03 2.62
N ASP A 58 -3.64 -3.05 3.13
CA ASP A 58 -2.56 -3.74 2.42
C ASP A 58 -3.12 -4.89 1.56
N PRO A 59 -2.98 -4.82 0.23
CA PRO A 59 -3.38 -5.92 -0.65
C PRO A 59 -2.70 -7.24 -0.31
N THR A 60 -1.41 -7.21 0.08
CA THR A 60 -0.63 -8.43 0.35
C THR A 60 -1.09 -9.13 1.62
N GLU A 61 -1.41 -8.36 2.67
CA GLU A 61 -1.96 -8.92 3.92
C GLU A 61 -3.38 -9.46 3.70
N GLY A 62 -4.20 -8.73 2.94
CA GLY A 62 -5.54 -9.15 2.59
C GLY A 62 -5.55 -10.45 1.78
N GLU A 63 -4.70 -10.56 0.76
CA GLU A 63 -4.54 -11.78 -0.02
C GLU A 63 -3.99 -12.94 0.81
N ALA A 64 -3.03 -12.72 1.71
CA ALA A 64 -2.53 -13.78 2.58
C ALA A 64 -3.62 -14.38 3.49
N SER A 65 -4.68 -13.61 3.78
CA SER A 65 -5.80 -14.06 4.58
C SER A 65 -6.73 -15.05 3.85
N THR A 66 -6.66 -15.15 2.51
CA THR A 66 -7.44 -16.16 1.76
C THR A 66 -6.91 -17.57 1.95
N ASP A 67 -5.62 -17.71 2.23
CA ASP A 67 -4.96 -19.00 2.43
C ASP A 67 -5.13 -19.53 3.86
N ALA A 68 -5.60 -18.68 4.78
CA ALA A 68 -5.81 -19.00 6.18
C ALA A 68 -7.18 -19.66 6.42
N GLY A 69 -7.32 -20.93 6.04
CA GLY A 69 -8.50 -21.74 6.37
C GLY A 69 -9.76 -21.38 5.59
N ASN A 70 -10.93 -21.35 6.25
CA ASN A 70 -12.24 -21.14 5.62
C ASN A 70 -12.69 -19.66 5.70
N ASN A 71 -11.75 -18.72 5.72
CA ASN A 71 -12.08 -17.29 5.80
C ASN A 71 -12.76 -16.80 4.52
N LEU A 72 -13.77 -15.96 4.70
CA LEU A 72 -14.33 -15.15 3.63
C LEU A 72 -13.55 -13.84 3.57
N VAL A 73 -12.87 -13.62 2.44
CA VAL A 73 -12.13 -12.37 2.19
C VAL A 73 -12.76 -11.66 1.01
N GLU A 74 -13.14 -10.40 1.21
CA GLU A 74 -13.71 -9.56 0.16
C GLU A 74 -12.95 -8.24 0.05
N ALA A 75 -12.55 -7.90 -1.18
CA ALA A 75 -11.99 -6.60 -1.50
C ALA A 75 -13.13 -5.62 -1.78
N VAL A 76 -13.41 -4.73 -0.83
CA VAL A 76 -14.47 -3.73 -0.93
C VAL A 76 -13.89 -2.37 -1.33
N PRO A 77 -14.56 -1.58 -2.20
CA PRO A 77 -14.10 -0.25 -2.55
C PRO A 77 -13.86 0.62 -1.31
N MET A 78 -12.68 1.23 -1.23
CA MET A 78 -12.27 2.04 -0.11
C MET A 78 -13.09 3.34 -0.06
N PRO A 79 -13.81 3.62 1.04
CA PRO A 79 -14.52 4.87 1.20
C PRO A 79 -13.57 6.08 1.11
N ALA A 80 -14.00 7.16 0.45
CA ALA A 80 -13.16 8.34 0.21
C ALA A 80 -12.55 8.94 1.49
N LYS A 81 -13.27 8.88 2.62
CA LYS A 81 -12.76 9.34 3.92
C LYS A 81 -11.58 8.49 4.41
N ILE A 82 -11.62 7.19 4.20
CA ILE A 82 -10.53 6.26 4.57
C ILE A 82 -9.36 6.47 3.61
N ALA A 83 -9.61 6.57 2.31
CA ALA A 83 -8.58 6.86 1.32
C ALA A 83 -7.77 8.12 1.68
N ALA A 84 -8.44 9.22 2.06
CA ALA A 84 -7.78 10.44 2.49
C ALA A 84 -6.91 10.26 3.75
N ILE A 85 -7.29 9.38 4.68
CA ILE A 85 -6.47 9.07 5.87
C ILE A 85 -5.22 8.29 5.47
N VAL A 86 -5.39 7.26 4.63
CA VAL A 86 -4.29 6.44 4.12
C VAL A 86 -3.33 7.28 3.28
N GLU A 87 -3.83 8.17 2.42
CA GLU A 87 -3.03 9.13 1.64
C GLU A 87 -2.17 10.01 2.54
N ARG A 88 -2.75 10.59 3.61
CA ARG A 88 -2.00 11.41 4.57
C ARG A 88 -0.95 10.61 5.31
N PHE A 89 -1.28 9.37 5.69
CA PHE A 89 -0.33 8.46 6.34
C PHE A 89 0.86 8.18 5.41
N VAL A 90 0.59 7.77 4.16
CA VAL A 90 1.59 7.52 3.12
C VAL A 90 2.43 8.78 2.88
N ALA A 91 1.83 9.95 2.69
CA ALA A 91 2.58 11.19 2.47
C ALA A 91 3.51 11.55 3.64
N SER A 92 3.14 11.20 4.87
CA SER A 92 3.93 11.51 6.07
C SER A 92 5.02 10.48 6.40
N HIS A 93 4.92 9.27 5.85
CA HIS A 93 5.76 8.13 6.25
C HIS A 93 6.43 7.38 5.11
N HIS A 94 6.00 7.60 3.87
CA HIS A 94 6.71 7.14 2.69
C HIS A 94 7.96 8.00 2.53
N VAL A 95 9.07 7.51 3.09
CA VAL A 95 10.38 8.08 2.83
C VAL A 95 10.73 7.72 1.38
N GLU A 96 10.59 8.68 0.47
CA GLU A 96 11.39 8.66 -0.75
C GLU A 96 12.84 8.69 -0.27
N LEU A 97 13.51 7.54 -0.23
CA LEU A 97 14.96 7.54 -0.09
C LEU A 97 15.49 8.26 -1.33
N PRO A 98 16.01 9.49 -1.23
CA PRO A 98 16.65 10.09 -2.38
C PRO A 98 17.80 9.16 -2.74
N PHE A 99 17.77 8.61 -3.95
CA PHE A 99 18.88 7.83 -4.46
C PHE A 99 20.09 8.76 -4.56
N VAL A 100 20.89 8.83 -3.49
CA VAL A 100 22.17 9.57 -3.50
C VAL A 100 23.12 8.77 -4.37
N LYS A 101 23.05 9.02 -5.67
CA LYS A 101 24.05 8.59 -6.63
C LYS A 101 25.39 9.15 -6.13
N ARG A 102 26.26 8.28 -5.60
CA ARG A 102 27.63 8.65 -5.25
C ARG A 102 28.31 9.19 -6.51
N ARG A 103 28.43 10.51 -6.63
CA ARG A 103 29.32 11.15 -7.59
C ARG A 103 30.73 10.75 -7.15
N ARG A 104 31.38 9.91 -7.95
CA ARG A 104 32.81 9.68 -7.84
C ARG A 104 33.49 11.01 -8.16
N ASP A 105 34.21 11.58 -7.20
CA ASP A 105 35.07 12.74 -7.43
C ASP A 105 36.02 12.42 -8.57
N GLN A 106 35.76 12.99 -9.75
CA GLN A 106 36.75 13.08 -10.80
C GLN A 106 37.71 14.20 -10.39
N LYS A 107 38.81 13.82 -9.72
CA LYS A 107 39.98 14.68 -9.64
C LYS A 107 40.46 14.95 -11.07
N SER A 108 40.30 16.18 -11.53
CA SER A 108 40.94 16.69 -12.73
C SER A 108 42.45 16.78 -12.47
N PRO A 109 43.34 16.15 -13.26
CA PRO A 109 44.73 16.55 -13.27
C PRO A 109 44.85 17.91 -13.94
N SER A 110 45.44 18.83 -13.20
CA SER A 110 45.77 20.20 -13.53
C SER A 110 46.55 20.33 -14.85
N SER A 111 46.15 21.32 -15.64
CA SER A 111 46.80 21.81 -16.84
C SER A 111 48.21 22.35 -16.56
N GLU A 112 49.21 21.89 -17.32
CA GLU A 112 50.49 22.59 -17.48
C GLU A 112 50.77 22.93 -18.94
N ARG A 113 51.43 24.09 -19.07
CA ARG A 113 51.50 25.00 -20.21
C ARG A 113 52.53 24.57 -21.25
N GLY A 114 52.29 25.01 -22.48
CA GLY A 114 53.34 25.17 -23.50
C GLY A 114 52.79 25.74 -24.80
N ARG A 115 52.58 27.07 -24.85
CA ARG A 115 52.67 27.84 -26.12
C ARG A 115 54.17 27.93 -26.43
N GLU A 116 54.64 27.81 -27.67
CA GLU A 116 54.65 28.91 -28.64
C GLU A 116 55.17 28.44 -30.02
N ASN A 117 54.68 29.09 -31.07
CA ASN A 117 55.03 28.99 -32.49
C ASN A 117 56.48 29.42 -32.79
N SER A 118 57.11 28.84 -33.82
CA SER A 118 57.59 29.62 -34.98
C SER A 118 57.94 28.70 -36.14
N ARG A 119 57.52 29.13 -37.34
CA ARG A 119 58.01 28.66 -38.64
C ARG A 119 59.31 29.40 -38.96
N ASP A 120 60.30 28.68 -39.48
CA ASP A 120 61.06 28.99 -40.70
C ASP A 120 61.78 27.72 -41.15
#